data_AF-A0A8T3RIH6-F1
#
_entry.id   AF-A0A8T3RIH6-F1
#
_cell.length_a   1.000
_cell.length_b   1.000
_cell.length_c   1.000
_cell.angle_alpha   90.00
_cell.angle_beta   90.00
_cell.angle_gamma   90.00
#
_symmetry.space_group_name_H-M   'P 1'
#
loop_
_entity.id
_entity.type
_entity.pdbx_description
1 polymer ?
#
loop_
_entity_poly.entity_id
_entity_poly.type
_entity_poly.pdbx_seq_one_letter_code
_entity_poly.pdbx_strand_id
1 'polypeptide(L)'
;MEQGQLSWIANFIWGIADDVLRDLYVRGKYRDVILPMTVLRRLDAVLEPTKPAVRDMKASLDRAGIVHQDAALRQAAGQAFYNTSKFTLRDLRARASQQQLKADFEAYLDGFSPNVQDILENFEFRNQISRLSKADALGTLIEKLLSPDINLSPNPVLNGDGSVKHPGLDNHGMGTVFEELVRRFNEENNEEAGEHWTPRDAVKLMAKLIFLPIADRIESGTYLLYDGACGTGGMLTVAEEALQ
;
A
#
# COMPACT_ATOMS: atom_id res chain seq x y z
N MET A 1 11.20 -9.10 -9.50
CA MET A 1 12.26 -8.57 -8.61
C MET A 1 12.90 -9.72 -7.85
N GLU A 2 14.19 -9.68 -7.51
CA GLU A 2 14.84 -10.77 -6.75
C GLU A 2 14.44 -10.75 -5.26
N GLN A 3 14.39 -11.92 -4.61
CA GLN A 3 13.96 -12.06 -3.21
C GLN A 3 14.82 -11.24 -2.23
N GLY A 4 16.12 -11.11 -2.51
CA GLY A 4 17.03 -10.28 -1.71
C GLY A 4 16.64 -8.81 -1.71
N GLN A 5 16.12 -8.31 -2.82
CA GLN A 5 15.68 -6.92 -2.95
C GLN A 5 14.37 -6.67 -2.18
N LEU A 6 13.42 -7.60 -2.23
CA LEU A 6 12.17 -7.51 -1.46
C LEU A 6 12.45 -7.49 0.05
N SER A 7 13.36 -8.36 0.51
CA SER A 7 13.81 -8.36 1.91
C SER A 7 14.47 -7.04 2.30
N TRP A 8 15.28 -6.46 1.42
CA TRP A 8 15.89 -5.15 1.67
C TRP A 8 14.84 -4.03 1.79
N ILE A 9 13.82 -3.99 0.94
CA ILE A 9 12.73 -3.01 1.02
C ILE A 9 11.98 -3.16 2.36
N ALA A 10 11.64 -4.39 2.77
CA ALA A 10 11.00 -4.64 4.05
C ALA A 10 11.88 -4.19 5.23
N ASN A 11 13.19 -4.46 5.18
CA ASN A 11 14.15 -3.99 6.19
C ASN A 11 14.23 -2.45 6.24
N PHE A 12 14.23 -1.79 5.08
CA PHE A 12 14.25 -0.34 5.00
C PHE A 12 13.02 0.25 5.69
N ILE A 13 11.82 -0.23 5.33
CA ILE A 13 10.55 0.25 5.91
C ILE A 13 10.50 -0.05 7.42
N TRP A 14 10.96 -1.23 7.85
CA TRP A 14 11.09 -1.55 9.27
C TRP A 14 12.00 -0.56 10.01
N GLY A 15 13.15 -0.21 9.42
CA GLY A 15 14.08 0.78 9.99
C GLY A 15 13.46 2.16 10.17
N ILE A 16 12.52 2.58 9.31
CA ILE A 16 11.77 3.82 9.48
C ILE A 16 11.01 3.83 10.82
N ALA A 17 10.44 2.68 11.21
CA ALA A 17 9.72 2.55 12.48
C ALA A 17 10.64 2.81 13.68
N ASP A 18 11.80 2.16 13.69
CA ASP A 18 12.80 2.28 14.76
C ASP A 18 13.44 3.68 14.84
N ASP A 19 13.51 4.38 13.71
CA ASP A 19 14.09 5.71 13.62
C ASP A 19 13.11 6.81 14.04
N VAL A 20 11.83 6.70 13.66
CA VAL A 20 10.85 7.79 13.80
C VAL A 20 9.91 7.59 14.98
N LEU A 21 9.58 6.34 15.32
CA LEU A 21 8.49 6.03 16.25
C LEU A 21 8.97 5.60 17.63
N ARG A 22 10.27 5.39 17.83
CA ARG A 22 10.86 4.83 19.06
C ARG A 22 10.49 5.55 20.33
N ASP A 23 10.62 6.87 20.34
CA ASP A 23 10.33 7.67 21.53
C ASP A 23 8.85 8.11 21.57
N LEU A 24 8.09 7.77 20.53
CA LEU A 24 6.69 8.16 20.39
C LEU A 24 5.74 7.04 20.73
N TYR A 25 6.06 5.78 20.45
CA TYR A 25 5.17 4.63 20.58
C TYR A 25 5.90 3.47 21.27
N VAL A 26 5.13 2.58 21.90
CA VAL A 26 5.67 1.26 22.25
C VAL A 26 5.84 0.44 20.96
N ARG A 27 6.85 -0.43 20.89
CA ARG A 27 7.17 -1.20 19.67
C ARG A 27 5.96 -1.89 19.03
N GLY A 28 5.13 -2.53 19.85
CA GLY A 28 3.91 -3.20 19.40
C GLY A 28 2.92 -2.30 18.64
N LYS A 29 2.98 -0.99 18.88
CA LYS A 29 2.11 0.04 18.27
C LYS A 29 2.70 0.69 17.02
N TYR A 30 3.91 0.32 16.60
CA TYR A 30 4.48 0.81 15.34
C TYR A 30 3.63 0.38 14.13
N ARG A 31 3.01 -0.81 14.21
CA ARG A 31 2.18 -1.35 13.12
C ARG A 31 1.03 -0.44 12.74
N ASP A 32 0.42 0.23 13.73
CA ASP A 32 -0.71 1.16 13.59
C ASP A 32 -0.33 2.41 12.78
N VAL A 33 0.97 2.65 12.55
CA VAL A 33 1.49 3.78 11.76
C VAL A 33 2.17 3.30 10.48
N ILE A 34 3.03 2.28 10.56
CA ILE A 34 3.89 1.86 9.44
C ILE A 34 3.11 1.14 8.36
N LEU A 35 2.18 0.26 8.72
CA LEU A 35 1.35 -0.46 7.75
C LEU A 35 0.48 0.50 6.91
N PRO A 36 -0.36 1.38 7.51
CA PRO A 36 -1.16 2.30 6.72
C PRO A 36 -0.32 3.28 5.90
N MET A 37 0.83 3.74 6.43
CA MET A 37 1.72 4.63 5.66
C MET A 37 2.40 3.94 4.47
N THR A 38 2.71 2.64 4.59
CA THR A 38 3.23 1.85 3.47
C THR A 38 2.17 1.68 2.38
N VAL A 39 0.93 1.38 2.77
CA VAL A 39 -0.21 1.31 1.85
C VAL A 39 -0.42 2.67 1.16
N LEU A 40 -0.46 3.76 1.92
CA LEU A 40 -0.63 5.11 1.38
C LEU A 40 0.47 5.47 0.38
N ARG A 41 1.73 5.13 0.66
CA ARG A 41 2.83 5.38 -0.28
C ARG A 41 2.68 4.59 -1.57
N ARG A 42 2.27 3.32 -1.50
CA ARG A 42 2.00 2.50 -2.69
C ARG A 42 0.86 3.08 -3.52
N LEU A 43 -0.28 3.42 -2.89
CA LEU A 43 -1.43 3.99 -3.57
C LEU A 43 -1.09 5.34 -4.23
N ASP A 44 -0.35 6.20 -3.54
CA ASP A 44 0.12 7.48 -4.08
C ASP A 44 1.02 7.26 -5.31
N ALA A 45 2.00 6.37 -5.23
CA ALA A 45 2.91 6.07 -6.33
C ALA A 45 2.20 5.53 -7.58
N VAL A 46 1.14 4.74 -7.40
CA VAL A 46 0.30 4.21 -8.48
C VAL A 46 -0.55 5.31 -9.12
N LEU A 47 -1.04 6.27 -8.33
CA LEU A 47 -1.90 7.36 -8.80
C LEU A 47 -1.14 8.60 -9.28
N GLU A 48 0.13 8.77 -8.90
CA GLU A 48 0.98 9.93 -9.27
C GLU A 48 0.86 10.29 -10.77
N PRO A 49 0.96 9.33 -11.72
CA PRO A 49 0.86 9.63 -13.16
C PRO A 49 -0.52 10.09 -13.62
N THR A 50 -1.60 9.61 -13.00
CA THR A 50 -2.99 9.90 -13.43
C THR A 50 -3.65 10.99 -12.58
N LYS A 51 -2.95 11.52 -11.58
CA LYS A 51 -3.43 12.57 -10.68
C LYS A 51 -3.99 13.80 -11.40
N PRO A 52 -3.34 14.36 -12.45
CA PRO A 52 -3.90 15.50 -13.18
C PRO A 52 -5.25 15.17 -13.82
N ALA A 53 -5.34 14.00 -14.50
CA ALA A 53 -6.56 13.56 -15.17
C ALA A 53 -7.73 13.36 -14.17
N VAL A 54 -7.46 12.79 -12.99
CA VAL A 54 -8.47 12.64 -11.93
C VAL A 54 -8.97 14.00 -11.44
N ARG A 55 -8.07 14.98 -11.25
CA ARG A 55 -8.44 16.33 -10.80
C ARG A 55 -9.26 17.08 -11.85
N ASP A 56 -8.86 16.99 -13.11
CA ASP A 56 -9.59 17.61 -14.23
C ASP A 56 -10.98 17.01 -14.39
N MET A 57 -11.07 15.68 -14.30
CA MET A 57 -12.35 14.97 -14.29
C MET A 57 -13.22 15.41 -13.12
N LYS A 58 -12.67 15.46 -11.90
CA LYS A 58 -13.40 15.92 -10.72
C LYS A 58 -13.95 17.35 -10.90
N ALA A 59 -13.11 18.28 -11.35
CA ALA A 59 -13.52 19.66 -11.59
C ALA A 59 -14.56 19.79 -12.71
N SER A 60 -14.51 18.93 -13.72
CA SER A 60 -15.52 18.86 -14.78
C SER A 60 -16.88 18.39 -14.23
N LEU A 61 -16.88 17.27 -13.48
CA LEU A 61 -18.08 16.69 -12.90
C LEU A 61 -18.73 17.61 -11.86
N ASP A 62 -17.93 18.32 -11.06
CA ASP A 62 -18.42 19.30 -10.09
C ASP A 62 -19.09 20.50 -10.78
N ARG A 63 -18.49 21.03 -11.85
CA ARG A 63 -19.10 22.11 -12.64
C ARG A 63 -20.39 21.68 -13.33
N ALA A 64 -20.49 20.40 -13.68
CA ALA A 64 -21.70 19.83 -14.27
C ALA A 64 -22.76 19.42 -13.21
N GLY A 65 -22.46 19.54 -11.91
CA GLY A 65 -23.38 19.18 -10.83
C GLY A 65 -23.65 17.66 -10.72
N ILE A 66 -22.75 16.81 -11.22
CA ILE A 66 -22.92 15.36 -11.18
C ILE A 66 -22.67 14.85 -9.76
N VAL A 67 -23.67 14.17 -9.18
CA VAL A 67 -23.58 13.64 -7.81
C VAL A 67 -22.80 12.32 -7.76
N HIS A 68 -23.05 11.40 -8.69
CA HIS A 68 -22.41 10.07 -8.72
C HIS A 68 -21.19 10.08 -9.63
N GLN A 69 -20.01 10.29 -9.04
CA GLN A 69 -18.76 10.51 -9.78
C GLN A 69 -17.80 9.30 -9.78
N ASP A 70 -18.04 8.30 -8.93
CA ASP A 70 -17.08 7.22 -8.62
C ASP A 70 -16.57 6.47 -9.86
N ALA A 71 -17.47 6.01 -10.75
CA ALA A 71 -17.08 5.28 -11.95
C ALA A 71 -16.19 6.10 -12.90
N ALA A 72 -16.54 7.38 -13.12
CA ALA A 72 -15.77 8.27 -13.98
C ALA A 72 -14.39 8.59 -13.40
N LEU A 73 -14.29 8.75 -12.07
CA LEU A 73 -13.03 8.99 -11.38
C LEU A 73 -12.11 7.77 -11.38
N ARG A 74 -12.66 6.55 -11.20
CA ARG A 74 -11.92 5.28 -11.37
C ARG A 74 -11.39 5.13 -12.79
N GLN A 75 -12.23 5.44 -13.79
CA GLN A 75 -11.82 5.42 -15.19
C GLN A 75 -10.68 6.42 -15.47
N ALA A 76 -10.78 7.65 -14.95
CA ALA A 76 -9.74 8.65 -15.09
C ALA A 76 -8.43 8.26 -14.36
N ALA A 77 -8.54 7.56 -13.24
CA ALA A 77 -7.40 7.05 -12.48
C ALA A 77 -6.72 5.84 -13.17
N GLY A 78 -7.47 5.09 -13.99
CA GLY A 78 -7.04 3.81 -14.55
C GLY A 78 -6.91 2.72 -13.48
N GLN A 79 -7.59 2.87 -12.35
CA GLN A 79 -7.44 2.03 -11.15
C GLN A 79 -8.80 1.80 -10.48
N ALA A 80 -8.88 0.76 -9.64
CA ALA A 80 -10.03 0.48 -8.79
C ALA A 80 -10.13 1.41 -7.57
N PHE A 81 -9.45 2.55 -7.59
CA PHE A 81 -9.46 3.57 -6.55
C PHE A 81 -8.96 4.88 -7.17
N TYR A 82 -9.20 6.00 -6.50
CA TYR A 82 -8.73 7.31 -6.95
C TYR A 82 -8.42 8.20 -5.75
N ASN A 83 -7.78 9.34 -5.99
CA ASN A 83 -7.66 10.39 -4.99
C ASN A 83 -7.84 11.78 -5.61
N THR A 84 -8.90 12.48 -5.21
CA THR A 84 -9.27 13.81 -5.72
C THR A 84 -8.58 14.98 -5.00
N SER A 85 -7.75 14.71 -3.99
CA SER A 85 -7.04 15.76 -3.26
C SER A 85 -6.12 16.57 -4.18
N LYS A 86 -6.00 17.86 -3.88
CA LYS A 86 -5.03 18.77 -4.51
C LYS A 86 -3.58 18.48 -4.11
N PHE A 87 -3.35 17.52 -3.22
CA PHE A 87 -2.03 17.08 -2.81
C PHE A 87 -1.71 15.67 -3.32
N THR A 88 -0.43 15.45 -3.59
CA THR A 88 0.26 14.14 -3.60
C THR A 88 1.06 14.02 -2.30
N LEU A 89 1.51 12.82 -1.95
CA LEU A 89 2.35 12.65 -0.76
C LEU A 89 3.66 13.48 -0.88
N ARG A 90 4.19 13.63 -2.10
CA ARG A 90 5.38 14.46 -2.39
C ARG A 90 5.17 15.94 -2.08
N ASP A 91 3.98 16.48 -2.34
CA ASP A 91 3.66 17.89 -2.05
C ASP A 91 3.71 18.22 -0.55
N LEU A 92 3.58 17.20 0.30
CA LEU A 92 3.53 17.32 1.75
C LEU A 92 4.92 17.28 2.41
N ARG A 93 5.98 16.99 1.64
CA ARG A 93 7.36 16.93 2.15
C ARG A 93 7.86 18.28 2.67
N ALA A 94 7.52 19.37 2.00
CA ALA A 94 8.18 20.68 2.14
C ALA A 94 7.36 21.71 2.95
N ARG A 95 6.60 21.27 3.96
CA ARG A 95 5.74 22.19 4.74
C ARG A 95 6.48 22.81 5.91
N ALA A 96 6.43 24.15 5.98
CA ALA A 96 7.10 24.93 7.03
C ALA A 96 6.40 24.90 8.40
N SER A 97 5.15 24.42 8.48
CA SER A 97 4.34 24.41 9.70
C SER A 97 3.74 23.03 9.93
N GLN A 98 3.87 22.52 11.16
CA GLN A 98 3.27 21.26 11.62
C GLN A 98 1.74 21.26 11.49
N GLN A 99 1.11 22.39 11.83
CA GLN A 99 -0.34 22.53 11.76
C GLN A 99 -0.84 22.51 10.31
N GLN A 100 -0.11 23.19 9.40
CA GLN A 100 -0.43 23.17 7.98
C GLN A 100 -0.20 21.78 7.39
N LEU A 101 0.91 21.13 7.74
CA LEU A 101 1.21 19.76 7.30
C LEU A 101 0.11 18.79 7.72
N LYS A 102 -0.34 18.86 8.98
CA LYS A 102 -1.45 18.05 9.47
C LYS A 102 -2.72 18.27 8.64
N ALA A 103 -3.14 19.53 8.48
CA ALA A 103 -4.37 19.86 7.76
C ALA A 103 -4.31 19.42 6.29
N ASP A 104 -3.17 19.64 5.62
CA ASP A 104 -2.97 19.21 4.24
C ASP A 104 -2.94 17.69 4.11
N PHE A 105 -2.35 16.98 5.09
CA PHE A 105 -2.33 15.52 5.13
C PHE A 105 -3.73 14.95 5.35
N GLU A 106 -4.53 15.53 6.26
CA GLU A 106 -5.93 15.15 6.44
C GLU A 106 -6.74 15.35 5.15
N ALA A 107 -6.58 16.51 4.48
CA ALA A 107 -7.20 16.76 3.18
C ALA A 107 -6.68 15.85 2.05
N TYR A 108 -5.46 15.33 2.17
CA TYR A 108 -4.93 14.29 1.28
C TYR A 108 -5.63 12.96 1.51
N LEU A 109 -5.82 12.55 2.77
CA LEU A 109 -6.54 11.34 3.13
C LEU A 109 -8.01 11.41 2.71
N ASP A 110 -8.69 12.52 2.95
CA ASP A 110 -10.10 12.74 2.60
C ASP A 110 -10.37 12.66 1.09
N GLY A 111 -9.34 12.88 0.26
CA GLY A 111 -9.46 12.80 -1.19
C GLY A 111 -9.59 11.38 -1.73
N PHE A 112 -9.28 10.34 -0.96
CA PHE A 112 -9.34 8.96 -1.43
C PHE A 112 -10.77 8.45 -1.64
N SER A 113 -10.94 7.53 -2.60
CA SER A 113 -12.20 6.85 -2.89
C SER A 113 -12.73 6.03 -1.70
N PRO A 114 -14.05 5.74 -1.63
CA PRO A 114 -14.67 5.11 -0.46
C PRO A 114 -13.98 3.81 0.01
N ASN A 115 -13.63 2.92 -0.91
CA ASN A 115 -12.93 1.68 -0.56
C ASN A 115 -11.56 1.90 0.12
N VAL A 116 -10.87 3.00 -0.18
CA VAL A 116 -9.63 3.35 0.51
C VAL A 116 -9.91 4.06 1.83
N GLN A 117 -11.00 4.82 1.94
CA GLN A 117 -11.46 5.34 3.25
C GLN A 117 -11.74 4.18 4.21
N ASP A 118 -12.45 3.15 3.75
CA ASP A 118 -12.74 1.97 4.56
C ASP A 118 -11.46 1.29 5.06
N ILE A 119 -10.45 1.16 4.19
CA ILE A 119 -9.13 0.63 4.58
C ILE A 119 -8.50 1.50 5.69
N LEU A 120 -8.48 2.82 5.52
CA LEU A 120 -7.88 3.75 6.49
C LEU A 120 -8.63 3.77 7.82
N GLU A 121 -9.95 3.58 7.80
CA GLU A 121 -10.80 3.45 8.98
C GLU A 121 -10.50 2.16 9.75
N ASN A 122 -10.38 1.02 9.05
CA ASN A 122 -10.01 -0.25 9.67
C ASN A 122 -8.58 -0.26 10.26
N PHE A 123 -7.68 0.56 9.71
CA PHE A 123 -6.37 0.81 10.35
C PHE A 123 -6.42 1.79 11.53
N GLU A 124 -7.57 2.43 11.79
CA GLU A 124 -7.72 3.52 12.76
C GLU A 124 -6.67 4.64 12.56
N PHE A 125 -6.18 4.83 11.33
CA PHE A 125 -4.96 5.59 11.09
C PHE A 125 -5.11 7.08 11.45
N ARG A 126 -6.31 7.63 11.27
CA ARG A 126 -6.63 9.02 11.62
C ARG A 126 -6.39 9.34 13.10
N ASN A 127 -6.53 8.34 13.99
CA ASN A 127 -6.27 8.49 15.41
C ASN A 127 -4.78 8.76 15.71
N GLN A 128 -3.89 8.33 14.81
CA GLN A 128 -2.43 8.49 14.98
C GLN A 128 -1.92 9.87 14.54
N ILE A 129 -2.64 10.55 13.63
CA ILE A 129 -2.18 11.79 12.98
C ILE A 129 -1.88 12.89 14.00
N SER A 130 -2.75 13.09 14.98
CA SER A 130 -2.56 14.15 15.99
C SER A 130 -1.32 13.92 16.85
N ARG A 131 -0.99 12.66 17.17
CA ARG A 131 0.21 12.32 17.93
C ARG A 131 1.47 12.52 17.08
N LEU A 132 1.45 12.03 15.83
CA LEU A 132 2.56 12.19 14.88
C LEU A 132 2.87 13.66 14.59
N SER A 133 1.83 14.50 14.43
CA SER A 133 1.99 15.93 14.18
C SER A 133 2.57 16.67 15.37
N LYS A 134 2.07 16.43 16.59
CA LYS A 134 2.58 17.08 17.83
C LYS A 134 4.04 16.75 18.12
N ALA A 135 4.49 15.58 17.70
CA ALA A 135 5.85 15.11 17.91
C ALA A 135 6.79 15.38 16.72
N ASP A 136 6.36 16.19 15.73
CA ASP A 136 7.12 16.49 14.50
C ASP A 136 7.53 15.26 13.67
N ALA A 137 6.87 14.12 13.88
CA ALA A 137 7.21 12.86 13.24
C ALA A 137 6.52 12.67 11.89
N LEU A 138 5.37 13.31 11.66
CA LEU A 138 4.60 13.13 10.43
C LEU A 138 5.41 13.52 9.17
N GLY A 139 6.09 14.66 9.20
CA GLY A 139 6.94 15.11 8.09
C GLY A 139 8.07 14.13 7.84
N THR A 140 8.84 13.82 8.88
CA THR A 140 9.96 12.86 8.84
C THR A 140 9.55 11.49 8.30
N LEU A 141 8.36 11.01 8.68
CA LEU A 141 7.82 9.74 8.19
C LEU A 141 7.53 9.78 6.69
N ILE A 142 6.90 10.86 6.22
CA ILE A 142 6.66 11.11 4.80
C ILE A 142 7.99 11.20 4.03
N GLU A 143 8.97 11.91 4.56
CA GLU A 143 10.29 12.07 3.92
C GLU A 143 10.99 10.73 3.73
N LYS A 144 11.03 9.90 4.78
CA LYS A 144 11.69 8.58 4.73
C LYS A 144 10.99 7.62 3.76
N LEU A 145 9.66 7.62 3.71
CA LEU A 145 8.89 6.79 2.76
C LEU A 145 8.98 7.30 1.31
N LEU A 146 9.34 8.56 1.11
CA LEU A 146 9.63 9.16 -0.19
C LEU A 146 11.13 9.14 -0.53
N SER A 147 11.96 8.47 0.29
CA SER A 147 13.40 8.38 0.05
C SER A 147 13.66 7.87 -1.38
N PRO A 148 14.58 8.51 -2.13
CA PRO A 148 14.95 8.05 -3.46
C PRO A 148 15.70 6.72 -3.45
N ASP A 149 16.01 6.16 -2.27
CA ASP A 149 16.67 4.86 -2.10
C ASP A 149 15.69 3.69 -2.18
N ILE A 150 14.39 3.95 -2.05
CA ILE A 150 13.34 2.94 -2.18
C ILE A 150 12.40 3.25 -3.34
N ASN A 151 11.86 2.19 -3.95
CA ASN A 151 10.82 2.31 -4.96
C ASN A 151 9.65 1.38 -4.64
N LEU A 152 8.51 1.98 -4.29
CA LEU A 152 7.25 1.26 -4.11
C LEU A 152 6.30 1.45 -5.30
N SER A 153 6.76 2.03 -6.41
CA SER A 153 5.98 2.20 -7.65
C SER A 153 6.06 0.94 -8.52
N PRO A 154 5.02 0.61 -9.33
CA PRO A 154 5.15 -0.43 -10.36
C PRO A 154 6.14 -0.06 -11.47
N ASN A 155 6.52 1.22 -11.58
CA ASN A 155 7.42 1.70 -12.61
C ASN A 155 8.86 1.79 -12.08
N PRO A 156 9.88 1.49 -12.92
CA PRO A 156 11.28 1.64 -12.53
C PRO A 156 11.66 3.11 -12.35
N VAL A 157 12.60 3.34 -11.43
CA VAL A 157 13.32 4.62 -11.29
C VAL A 157 14.59 4.53 -12.11
N LEU A 158 14.81 5.49 -13.00
CA LEU A 158 15.97 5.54 -13.88
C LEU A 158 17.00 6.57 -13.37
N ASN A 159 18.27 6.29 -13.61
CA ASN A 159 19.36 7.26 -13.49
C ASN A 159 19.33 8.24 -14.68
N GLY A 160 20.11 9.32 -14.59
CA GLY A 160 20.20 10.32 -15.67
C GLY A 160 20.77 9.77 -16.99
N ASP A 161 21.47 8.64 -16.95
CA ASP A 161 22.00 7.93 -18.12
C ASP A 161 21.00 6.88 -18.69
N GLY A 162 19.80 6.76 -18.11
CA GLY A 162 18.77 5.81 -18.52
C GLY A 162 18.93 4.41 -17.91
N SER A 163 19.98 4.14 -17.13
CA SER A 163 20.11 2.87 -16.41
C SER A 163 19.07 2.76 -15.28
N VAL A 164 18.62 1.54 -14.98
CA VAL A 164 17.64 1.30 -13.91
C VAL A 164 18.32 1.49 -12.55
N LYS A 165 17.96 2.55 -11.82
CA LYS A 165 18.38 2.77 -10.43
C LYS A 165 17.67 1.81 -9.49
N HIS A 166 16.34 1.76 -9.60
CA HIS A 166 15.50 0.83 -8.86
C HIS A 166 14.47 0.22 -9.80
N PRO A 167 14.35 -1.12 -9.86
CA PRO A 167 13.29 -1.76 -10.62
C PRO A 167 11.91 -1.39 -10.09
N GLY A 168 10.89 -1.54 -10.94
CA GLY A 168 9.50 -1.41 -10.52
C GLY A 168 9.07 -2.54 -9.60
N LEU A 169 8.29 -2.20 -8.57
CA LEU A 169 7.66 -3.13 -7.63
C LEU A 169 6.30 -3.56 -8.15
N ASP A 170 6.24 -4.75 -8.75
CA ASP A 170 4.99 -5.38 -9.15
C ASP A 170 4.09 -5.70 -7.94
N ASN A 171 2.84 -6.08 -8.21
CA ASN A 171 1.86 -6.34 -7.16
C ASN A 171 2.25 -7.53 -6.27
N HIS A 172 2.82 -8.58 -6.87
CA HIS A 172 3.33 -9.73 -6.12
C HIS A 172 4.47 -9.33 -5.17
N GLY A 173 5.45 -8.55 -5.65
CA GLY A 173 6.55 -8.04 -4.84
C GLY A 173 6.07 -7.13 -3.72
N MET A 174 5.11 -6.23 -4.00
CA MET A 174 4.51 -5.39 -2.97
C MET A 174 3.77 -6.22 -1.92
N GLY A 175 3.00 -7.24 -2.33
CA GLY A 175 2.36 -8.19 -1.43
C GLY A 175 3.37 -8.88 -0.52
N THR A 176 4.46 -9.37 -1.09
CA THR A 176 5.56 -10.02 -0.33
C THR A 176 6.18 -9.07 0.71
N VAL A 177 6.46 -7.82 0.32
CA VAL A 177 7.01 -6.80 1.24
C VAL A 177 6.02 -6.52 2.37
N PHE A 178 4.73 -6.38 2.06
CA PHE A 178 3.70 -6.07 3.04
C PHE A 178 3.45 -7.24 4.00
N GLU A 179 3.37 -8.47 3.49
CA GLU A 179 3.27 -9.70 4.29
C GLU A 179 4.43 -9.82 5.27
N GLU A 180 5.66 -9.56 4.81
CA GLU A 180 6.85 -9.59 5.66
C GLU A 180 6.81 -8.54 6.78
N LEU A 181 6.29 -7.33 6.51
CA LEU A 181 6.09 -6.31 7.53
C LEU A 181 5.05 -6.76 8.57
N VAL A 182 3.91 -7.29 8.12
CA VAL A 182 2.86 -7.82 9.01
C VAL A 182 3.42 -8.94 9.88
N ARG A 183 4.15 -9.91 9.30
CA ARG A 183 4.78 -11.02 10.02
C ARG A 183 5.66 -10.50 11.16
N ARG A 184 6.57 -9.57 10.89
CA ARG A 184 7.49 -9.00 11.90
C ARG A 184 6.76 -8.26 13.01
N PHE A 185 5.74 -7.48 12.69
CA PHE A 185 4.97 -6.76 13.70
C PHE A 185 4.15 -7.70 14.59
N ASN A 186 3.68 -8.82 14.06
CA ASN A 186 2.96 -9.81 14.86
C ASN A 186 3.93 -10.60 15.77
N GLU A 187 5.11 -10.96 15.27
CA GLU A 187 6.18 -11.59 16.07
C GLU A 187 6.64 -10.70 17.23
N GLU A 188 6.80 -9.39 17.00
CA GLU A 188 7.14 -8.44 18.07
C GLU A 188 6.01 -8.23 19.10
N ASN A 189 4.76 -8.49 18.72
CA ASN A 189 3.60 -8.39 19.62
C ASN A 189 3.31 -9.68 20.41
N ASN A 190 4.07 -10.76 20.17
CA ASN A 190 3.85 -12.07 20.79
C ASN A 190 2.42 -12.62 20.53
N GLU A 191 1.75 -12.15 19.47
CA GLU A 191 0.51 -12.74 18.95
C GLU A 191 0.89 -14.08 18.29
N GLU A 192 0.14 -15.17 18.53
CA GLU A 192 0.49 -16.51 18.04
C GLU A 192 0.62 -16.52 16.50
N ALA A 193 1.86 -16.50 15.99
CA ALA A 193 2.15 -16.38 14.56
C ALA A 193 1.51 -17.49 13.70
N GLY A 194 1.09 -18.60 14.30
CA GLY A 194 0.44 -19.73 13.64
C GLY A 194 -1.05 -19.54 13.33
N GLU A 195 -1.76 -18.62 14.00
CA GLU A 195 -3.20 -18.42 13.79
C GLU A 195 -3.52 -17.50 12.59
N HIS A 196 -2.55 -16.73 12.11
CA HIS A 196 -2.79 -15.67 11.12
C HIS A 196 -2.05 -15.84 9.79
N TRP A 197 -1.14 -16.80 9.67
CA TRP A 197 -0.30 -16.94 8.49
C TRP A 197 -0.03 -18.39 8.10
N THR A 198 -0.16 -18.68 6.80
CA THR A 198 0.25 -19.96 6.22
C THR A 198 1.52 -19.76 5.38
N PRO A 199 2.60 -20.54 5.61
CA PRO A 199 3.83 -20.37 4.86
C PRO A 199 3.67 -20.43 3.35
N ARG A 200 4.36 -19.55 2.61
CA ARG A 200 4.20 -19.44 1.15
C ARG A 200 4.50 -20.76 0.41
N ASP A 201 5.44 -21.56 0.91
CA ASP A 201 5.74 -22.87 0.33
C ASP A 201 4.59 -23.87 0.56
N ALA A 202 3.94 -23.80 1.73
CA ALA A 202 2.73 -24.58 1.99
C ALA A 202 1.57 -24.11 1.10
N VAL A 203 1.39 -22.80 0.93
CA VAL A 203 0.36 -22.24 0.03
C VAL A 203 0.59 -22.68 -1.43
N LYS A 204 1.82 -22.61 -1.94
CA LYS A 204 2.18 -23.10 -3.28
C LYS A 204 1.93 -24.59 -3.44
N LEU A 205 2.24 -25.38 -2.41
CA LEU A 205 1.94 -26.81 -2.41
C LEU A 205 0.43 -27.05 -2.46
N MET A 206 -0.37 -26.36 -1.64
CA MET A 206 -1.83 -26.47 -1.64
C MET A 206 -2.43 -26.10 -3.00
N ALA A 207 -2.03 -24.99 -3.60
CA ALA A 207 -2.49 -24.60 -4.95
C ALA A 207 -2.16 -25.68 -6.00
N LYS A 208 -0.95 -26.25 -5.96
CA LYS A 208 -0.55 -27.36 -6.85
C LYS A 208 -1.40 -28.61 -6.62
N LEU A 209 -1.67 -28.97 -5.36
CA LEU A 209 -2.50 -30.14 -5.03
C LEU A 209 -3.94 -29.98 -5.52
N ILE A 210 -4.46 -28.75 -5.57
CA ILE A 210 -5.81 -28.45 -6.09
C ILE A 210 -5.84 -28.51 -7.62
N PHE A 211 -4.90 -27.85 -8.32
CA PHE A 211 -4.99 -27.67 -9.77
C PHE A 211 -4.31 -28.75 -10.60
N LEU A 212 -3.15 -29.30 -10.18
CA LEU A 212 -2.42 -30.28 -10.99
C LEU A 212 -3.25 -31.52 -11.36
N PRO A 213 -4.11 -32.09 -10.48
CA PRO A 213 -4.91 -33.26 -10.82
C PRO A 213 -5.97 -33.02 -11.90
N ILE A 214 -6.32 -31.77 -12.17
CA ILE A 214 -7.36 -31.37 -13.12
C ILE A 214 -6.85 -30.41 -14.20
N ALA A 215 -5.53 -30.23 -14.31
CA ALA A 215 -4.93 -29.21 -15.17
C ALA A 215 -5.31 -29.37 -16.66
N ASP A 216 -5.51 -30.61 -17.11
CA ASP A 216 -5.96 -30.96 -18.46
C ASP A 216 -7.44 -30.65 -18.74
N ARG A 217 -8.21 -30.34 -17.69
CA ARG A 217 -9.65 -30.02 -17.75
C ARG A 217 -9.95 -28.54 -17.46
N ILE A 218 -8.93 -27.76 -17.09
CA ILE A 218 -9.06 -26.32 -16.87
C ILE A 218 -9.07 -25.66 -18.26
N GLU A 219 -10.13 -24.91 -18.54
CA GLU A 219 -10.33 -24.18 -19.78
C GLU A 219 -10.16 -22.68 -19.55
N SER A 220 -9.97 -21.91 -20.62
CA SER A 220 -9.94 -20.45 -20.50
C SER A 220 -11.33 -19.93 -20.11
N GLY A 221 -11.45 -19.37 -18.91
CA GLY A 221 -12.73 -18.91 -18.37
C GLY A 221 -12.60 -18.23 -17.02
N THR A 222 -13.74 -17.88 -16.44
CA THR A 222 -13.81 -17.28 -15.10
C THR A 222 -14.02 -18.38 -14.05
N TYR A 223 -13.16 -18.40 -13.05
CA TYR A 223 -13.24 -19.34 -11.92
C TYR A 223 -13.53 -18.60 -10.61
N LEU A 224 -14.29 -19.24 -9.73
CA LEU A 224 -14.51 -18.78 -8.37
C LEU A 224 -13.51 -19.47 -7.43
N LEU A 225 -12.67 -18.69 -6.77
CA LEU A 225 -11.79 -19.14 -5.69
C LEU A 225 -12.42 -18.77 -4.35
N TYR A 226 -12.53 -19.73 -3.44
CA TYR A 226 -13.12 -19.53 -2.12
C TYR A 226 -12.19 -20.04 -1.02
N ASP A 227 -11.96 -19.19 -0.02
CA ASP A 227 -11.23 -19.50 1.20
C ASP A 227 -12.00 -18.91 2.39
N GLY A 228 -12.60 -19.79 3.18
CA GLY A 228 -13.47 -19.43 4.31
C GLY A 228 -12.73 -18.87 5.53
N ALA A 229 -11.39 -18.86 5.52
CA ALA A 229 -10.56 -18.36 6.61
C ALA A 229 -9.30 -17.66 6.06
N CYS A 230 -9.47 -16.85 5.00
CA CYS A 230 -8.36 -16.41 4.16
C CYS A 230 -7.27 -15.56 4.82
N GLY A 231 -7.51 -15.00 6.00
CA GLY A 231 -6.54 -14.15 6.71
C GLY A 231 -6.05 -13.02 5.81
N THR A 232 -4.75 -13.02 5.48
CA THR A 232 -4.13 -12.05 4.56
C THR A 232 -4.47 -12.24 3.08
N GLY A 233 -5.20 -13.31 2.73
CA GLY A 233 -5.59 -13.64 1.36
C GLY A 233 -4.50 -14.31 0.53
N GLY A 234 -3.34 -14.63 1.12
CA GLY A 234 -2.19 -15.17 0.40
C GLY A 234 -2.50 -16.44 -0.40
N MET A 235 -3.41 -17.28 0.09
CA MET A 235 -3.84 -18.49 -0.64
C MET A 235 -4.63 -18.19 -1.91
N LEU A 236 -5.50 -17.18 -1.89
CA LEU A 236 -6.29 -16.77 -3.05
C LEU A 236 -5.38 -16.20 -4.16
N THR A 237 -4.40 -15.38 -3.79
CA THR A 237 -3.47 -14.78 -4.76
C THR A 237 -2.58 -15.84 -5.43
N VAL A 238 -2.04 -16.80 -4.68
CA VAL A 238 -1.24 -17.90 -5.26
C VAL A 238 -2.11 -18.80 -6.13
N ALA A 239 -3.35 -19.04 -5.73
CA ALA A 239 -4.26 -19.85 -6.51
C ALA A 239 -4.63 -19.18 -7.84
N GLU A 240 -4.82 -17.85 -7.84
CA GLU A 240 -5.01 -17.07 -9.06
C GLU A 240 -3.77 -17.15 -9.98
N GLU A 241 -2.56 -16.98 -9.43
CA GLU A 241 -1.31 -17.12 -10.19
C GLU A 241 -1.14 -18.52 -10.79
N ALA A 242 -1.57 -19.57 -10.08
CA ALA A 242 -1.48 -20.94 -10.57
C ALA A 242 -2.50 -21.27 -11.67
N LEU A 243 -3.54 -20.44 -11.84
CA LEU A 243 -4.55 -20.56 -12.90
C LEU A 243 -4.18 -19.80 -14.19
N GLN A 244 -3.17 -18.92 -14.14
CA GLN A 244 -2.66 -18.17 -15.30
C GLN A 244 -1.61 -18.98 -16.08
#